data_AF-A0A2T4TVN2-F1
#
_entry.id   AF-A0A2T4TVN2-F1
#
_cell.length_a   1.000
_cell.length_b   1.000
_cell.length_c   1.000
_cell.angle_alpha   90.00
_cell.angle_beta   90.00
_cell.angle_gamma   90.00
#
_symmetry.space_group_name_H-M   'P 1'
#
loop_
_entity.id
_entity.type
_entity.pdbx_description
1 polymer ?
#
loop_
_entity_poly.entity_id
_entity_poly.type
_entity_poly.pdbx_seq_one_letter_code
_entity_poly.pdbx_strand_id
1 'polypeptide(L)'
;MNEEKRLALFIDFENIAIGIKQAKKQFEIGLVLERLVEKGTIMVKRAYADWGRYAEYKRHLHEAAIELIDIPQKRISGKNSADIRLAVDAMDLAWSKEHLNTFVIVSGDSDFSPLVSKLRENNKEVIGLGVKNSVSELLVDNCDEFIYYEDLIRSPKKPPVLAGLPEKKVEVFELLSDSIQALMRENKEVLWGSMVKQTMIRKRPSFNEGYYGYSTFSKLLEDAVKHNIIELRRDPKSGTYIITSFAEGT
;
A
#
# COMPACT_ATOMS: atom_id res chain seq x y z
N MET A 1 20.26 12.29 1.15
CA MET A 1 18.95 12.86 1.53
C MET A 1 17.92 12.15 0.66
N ASN A 2 17.01 11.36 1.24
CA ASN A 2 15.90 10.84 0.44
C ASN A 2 14.99 12.03 0.13
N GLU A 3 14.83 12.35 -1.15
CA GLU A 3 13.78 13.29 -1.58
C GLU A 3 12.42 12.73 -1.17
N GLU A 4 11.57 13.62 -0.66
CA GLU A 4 10.20 13.28 -0.30
C GLU A 4 9.42 12.92 -1.59
N LYS A 5 8.80 11.74 -1.61
CA LYS A 5 8.00 11.31 -2.77
C LYS A 5 6.70 12.11 -2.83
N ARG A 6 6.42 12.67 -4.01
CA ARG A 6 5.23 13.47 -4.33
C ARG A 6 4.48 12.75 -5.44
N LEU A 7 3.37 12.14 -5.05
CA LEU A 7 2.68 11.13 -5.83
C LEU A 7 1.58 11.75 -6.70
N ALA A 8 1.49 11.27 -7.94
CA ALA A 8 0.36 11.48 -8.82
C ALA A 8 -0.37 10.15 -9.06
N LEU A 9 -1.60 10.05 -8.54
CA LEU A 9 -2.42 8.85 -8.60
C LEU A 9 -3.37 8.90 -9.81
N PHE A 10 -3.26 7.91 -10.68
CA PHE A 10 -4.13 7.71 -11.84
C PHE A 10 -4.81 6.35 -11.75
N ILE A 11 -6.14 6.35 -11.77
CA ILE A 11 -6.95 5.15 -11.61
C ILE A 11 -7.69 4.88 -12.91
N ASP A 12 -7.35 3.77 -13.55
CA ASP A 12 -8.20 3.16 -14.57
C ASP A 12 -9.29 2.36 -13.85
N PHE A 13 -10.43 3.03 -13.64
CA PHE A 13 -11.49 2.46 -12.83
C PHE A 13 -12.21 1.31 -13.55
N GLU A 14 -12.24 1.31 -14.89
CA GLU A 14 -12.89 0.26 -15.66
C GLU A 14 -12.16 -1.08 -15.48
N ASN A 15 -10.83 -1.09 -15.62
CA ASN A 15 -10.02 -2.29 -15.37
C ASN A 15 -10.15 -2.79 -13.93
N ILE A 16 -10.09 -1.88 -12.95
CA ILE A 16 -10.20 -2.25 -11.54
C ILE A 16 -11.58 -2.81 -11.21
N ALA A 17 -12.65 -2.20 -11.70
CA ALA A 17 -14.00 -2.68 -11.49
C ALA A 17 -14.22 -4.07 -12.12
N ILE A 18 -13.62 -4.34 -13.29
CA ILE A 18 -13.65 -5.67 -13.92
C ILE A 18 -12.92 -6.70 -13.04
N GLY A 19 -11.68 -6.41 -12.63
CA GLY A 19 -10.89 -7.34 -11.81
C GLY A 19 -11.55 -7.63 -10.45
N ILE A 20 -12.14 -6.62 -9.82
CA ILE A 20 -12.82 -6.76 -8.53
C ILE A 20 -14.14 -7.52 -8.65
N LYS A 21 -14.91 -7.32 -9.72
CA LYS A 21 -16.11 -8.11 -10.01
C LYS A 21 -15.76 -9.59 -10.20
N GLN A 22 -14.67 -9.90 -10.92
CA GLN A 22 -14.19 -11.27 -11.09
C GLN A 22 -13.75 -11.88 -9.76
N ALA A 23 -13.10 -11.09 -8.89
CA ALA A 23 -12.70 -11.50 -7.56
C ALA A 23 -13.86 -11.57 -6.53
N LYS A 24 -15.10 -11.17 -6.91
CA LYS A 24 -16.27 -11.05 -6.03
C LYS A 24 -16.04 -10.19 -4.78
N LYS A 25 -15.32 -9.07 -4.93
CA LYS A 25 -15.03 -8.12 -3.84
C LYS A 25 -15.67 -6.77 -4.10
N GLN A 26 -15.61 -5.87 -3.12
CA GLN A 26 -15.89 -4.45 -3.33
C GLN A 26 -14.58 -3.67 -3.42
N PHE A 27 -14.59 -2.60 -4.21
CA PHE A 27 -13.46 -1.69 -4.30
C PHE A 27 -13.51 -0.69 -3.15
N GLU A 28 -12.45 -0.68 -2.34
CA GLU A 28 -12.28 0.18 -1.19
C GLU A 28 -11.10 1.12 -1.47
N ILE A 29 -11.42 2.31 -1.98
CA ILE A 29 -10.43 3.32 -2.30
C ILE A 29 -9.63 3.77 -1.08
N GLY A 30 -10.21 3.69 0.12
CA GLY A 30 -9.54 4.01 1.39
C GLY A 30 -8.25 3.19 1.57
N LEU A 31 -8.30 1.88 1.35
CA LEU A 31 -7.15 0.99 1.49
C LEU A 31 -6.01 1.35 0.52
N VAL A 32 -6.36 1.76 -0.71
CA VAL A 32 -5.39 2.23 -1.69
C VAL A 32 -4.71 3.50 -1.21
N LEU A 33 -5.49 4.48 -0.74
CA LEU A 33 -4.95 5.75 -0.28
C LEU A 33 -4.09 5.59 0.98
N GLU A 34 -4.52 4.78 1.95
CA GLU A 34 -3.74 4.46 3.15
C GLU A 34 -2.37 3.88 2.79
N ARG A 35 -2.34 2.91 1.88
CA ARG A 35 -1.08 2.32 1.43
C ARG A 35 -0.17 3.31 0.73
N LEU A 36 -0.73 4.21 -0.09
CA LEU A 36 0.06 5.19 -0.84
C LEU A 36 0.59 6.33 0.03
N VAL A 37 -0.11 6.69 1.11
CA VAL A 37 0.40 7.67 2.09
C VAL A 37 1.67 7.17 2.79
N GLU A 38 1.84 5.86 2.96
CA GLU A 38 3.10 5.28 3.44
C GLU A 38 4.28 5.46 2.45
N LYS A 39 3.99 5.74 1.18
CA LYS A 39 4.99 5.95 0.12
C LYS A 39 5.39 7.40 -0.03
N GLY A 40 4.45 8.33 0.16
CA GLY A 40 4.70 9.76 0.10
C GLY A 40 3.43 10.60 0.05
N THR A 41 3.61 11.88 -0.24
CA THR A 41 2.53 12.86 -0.25
C THR A 41 1.77 12.81 -1.58
N ILE A 42 0.49 12.41 -1.54
CA ILE A 42 -0.36 12.35 -2.74
C ILE A 42 -0.84 13.75 -3.11
N MET A 43 -0.35 14.27 -4.24
CA MET A 43 -0.66 15.64 -4.70
C MET A 43 -1.74 15.68 -5.78
N VAL A 44 -1.84 14.63 -6.60
CA VAL A 44 -2.84 14.50 -7.65
C VAL A 44 -3.57 13.17 -7.49
N LYS A 45 -4.90 13.18 -7.64
CA LYS A 45 -5.73 11.97 -7.63
C LYS A 45 -6.79 12.07 -8.73
N ARG A 46 -6.68 11.25 -9.76
CA ARG A 46 -7.61 11.20 -10.88
C ARG A 46 -8.09 9.78 -11.12
N ALA A 47 -9.38 9.64 -11.41
CA ALA A 47 -9.96 8.39 -11.85
C ALA A 47 -10.65 8.57 -13.20
N TYR A 48 -10.51 7.58 -14.08
CA TYR A 48 -10.96 7.60 -15.47
C TYR A 48 -11.98 6.47 -15.68
N ALA A 49 -13.18 6.83 -16.16
CA ALA A 49 -14.23 5.87 -16.50
C ALA A 49 -15.33 6.51 -17.33
N ASP A 50 -16.18 5.70 -17.97
CA ASP A 50 -17.55 6.09 -18.28
C ASP A 50 -18.38 6.12 -16.98
N TRP A 51 -18.44 7.27 -16.31
CA TRP A 51 -19.09 7.33 -15.01
C TRP A 51 -20.62 7.23 -15.07
N GLY A 52 -21.21 7.22 -16.27
CA GLY A 52 -22.60 6.80 -16.46
C GLY A 52 -22.81 5.34 -16.04
N ARG A 53 -21.81 4.47 -16.24
CA ARG A 53 -21.85 3.04 -15.90
C ARG A 53 -21.47 2.72 -14.45
N TYR A 54 -20.73 3.62 -13.81
CA TYR A 54 -20.17 3.44 -12.46
C TYR A 54 -20.66 4.49 -11.47
N ALA A 55 -21.90 4.97 -11.65
CA ALA A 55 -22.48 6.06 -10.84
C ALA A 55 -22.47 5.78 -9.33
N GLU A 56 -22.60 4.50 -8.94
CA GLU A 56 -22.58 4.03 -7.55
C GLU A 56 -21.26 4.30 -6.80
N TYR A 57 -20.14 4.43 -7.52
CA TYR A 57 -18.83 4.69 -6.94
C TYR A 57 -18.48 6.18 -6.85
N LYS A 58 -19.21 7.06 -7.57
CA LYS A 58 -18.92 8.50 -7.63
C LYS A 58 -18.84 9.13 -6.25
N ARG A 59 -19.80 8.82 -5.38
CA ARG A 59 -19.88 9.43 -4.04
C ARG A 59 -18.62 9.14 -3.23
N HIS A 60 -18.25 7.86 -3.11
CA HIS A 60 -17.10 7.43 -2.33
C HIS A 60 -15.78 7.98 -2.88
N LEU A 61 -15.62 8.05 -4.21
CA LEU A 61 -14.43 8.63 -4.83
C LEU A 61 -14.36 10.16 -4.64
N HIS A 62 -15.50 10.86 -4.74
CA HIS A 62 -15.58 12.30 -4.46
C HIS A 62 -15.25 12.62 -2.99
N GLU A 63 -15.77 11.84 -2.04
CA GLU A 63 -15.46 11.96 -0.61
C GLU A 63 -13.95 11.79 -0.34
N ALA A 64 -13.26 10.98 -1.16
CA ALA A 64 -11.81 10.79 -1.12
C ALA A 64 -11.00 11.89 -1.83
N ALA A 65 -11.66 12.97 -2.29
CA ALA A 65 -11.09 14.06 -3.08
C ALA A 65 -10.40 13.60 -4.37
N ILE A 66 -11.01 12.62 -5.06
CA ILE A 66 -10.55 12.16 -6.37
C ILE A 66 -11.30 12.91 -7.46
N GLU A 67 -10.55 13.47 -8.41
CA GLU A 67 -11.12 14.09 -9.60
C GLU A 67 -11.63 13.00 -10.55
N LEU A 68 -12.92 13.04 -10.88
CA LEU A 68 -13.56 12.07 -11.76
C LEU A 68 -13.52 12.59 -13.20
N ILE A 69 -12.64 12.00 -14.02
CA ILE A 69 -12.53 12.30 -15.45
C ILE A 69 -13.53 11.42 -16.20
N ASP A 70 -14.60 12.04 -16.72
CA ASP A 70 -15.65 11.34 -17.43
C ASP A 70 -15.29 11.08 -18.90
N ILE A 71 -15.39 9.82 -19.30
CA ILE A 71 -15.07 9.32 -20.65
C ILE A 71 -16.30 8.61 -21.23
N PRO A 72 -17.31 9.34 -21.74
CA PRO A 72 -18.55 8.74 -22.22
C PRO A 72 -18.30 7.87 -23.47
N GLN A 73 -18.60 6.58 -23.41
CA GLN A 73 -18.43 5.69 -24.55
C GLN A 73 -19.65 5.76 -25.49
N LYS A 74 -19.56 6.54 -26.58
CA LYS A 74 -20.66 6.70 -27.56
C LYS A 74 -20.86 5.50 -28.50
N ARG A 75 -19.92 4.54 -28.58
CA ARG A 75 -20.00 3.29 -29.38
C ARG A 75 -19.22 2.16 -28.69
N ILE A 76 -19.55 0.90 -29.03
CA ILE A 76 -18.92 -0.35 -28.54
C ILE A 76 -17.38 -0.39 -28.76
N SER A 77 -16.86 0.41 -29.70
CA SER A 77 -15.42 0.51 -30.03
C SER A 77 -14.62 1.48 -29.13
N GLY A 78 -15.23 2.11 -28.13
CA GLY A 78 -14.57 3.14 -27.29
C GLY A 78 -13.63 2.63 -26.19
N LYS A 79 -13.30 1.34 -26.17
CA LYS A 79 -12.63 0.65 -25.04
C LYS A 79 -11.33 1.33 -24.58
N ASN A 80 -10.52 1.84 -25.50
CA ASN A 80 -9.21 2.41 -25.15
C ASN A 80 -9.24 3.93 -24.88
N SER A 81 -10.43 4.55 -24.86
CA SER A 81 -10.52 6.02 -24.71
C SER A 81 -10.10 6.48 -23.31
N ALA A 82 -10.40 5.69 -22.28
CA ALA A 82 -9.98 5.96 -20.92
C ALA A 82 -8.46 5.83 -20.78
N ASP A 83 -7.89 4.75 -21.31
CA ASP A 83 -6.45 4.46 -21.24
C ASP A 83 -5.62 5.55 -21.94
N ILE A 84 -6.04 5.93 -23.16
CA ILE A 84 -5.38 7.00 -23.92
C ILE A 84 -5.46 8.32 -23.14
N ARG A 85 -6.62 8.66 -22.58
CA ARG A 85 -6.77 9.91 -21.84
C ARG A 85 -5.95 9.92 -20.56
N LEU A 86 -5.90 8.80 -19.84
CA LEU A 86 -5.06 8.62 -18.65
C LEU A 86 -3.59 8.82 -19.00
N ALA A 87 -3.11 8.15 -20.06
CA ALA A 87 -1.72 8.25 -20.49
C ALA A 87 -1.33 9.67 -20.91
N VAL A 88 -2.21 10.37 -21.64
CA VAL A 88 -1.99 11.78 -22.02
C VAL A 88 -1.90 12.68 -20.80
N ASP A 89 -2.85 12.58 -19.86
CA ASP A 89 -2.85 13.41 -18.65
C ASP A 89 -1.64 13.12 -17.75
N ALA A 90 -1.21 11.86 -17.65
CA ALA A 90 -0.05 11.46 -16.88
C ALA A 90 1.25 12.03 -17.47
N MET A 91 1.42 11.95 -18.79
CA MET A 91 2.57 12.53 -19.48
C MET A 91 2.60 14.06 -19.40
N ASP A 92 1.45 14.72 -19.55
CA ASP A 92 1.34 16.17 -19.39
C ASP A 92 1.74 16.62 -17.98
N LEU A 93 1.31 15.90 -16.94
CA LEU A 93 1.71 16.18 -15.57
C LEU A 93 3.20 15.88 -15.30
N ALA A 94 3.74 14.81 -15.90
CA ALA A 94 5.15 14.46 -15.75
C ALA A 94 6.09 15.57 -16.27
N TRP A 95 5.67 16.29 -17.31
CA TRP A 95 6.42 17.42 -17.88
C TRP A 95 6.07 18.77 -17.25
N SER A 96 4.80 19.05 -16.99
CA SER A 96 4.36 20.37 -16.52
C SER A 96 4.58 20.58 -15.02
N LYS A 97 4.74 19.50 -14.24
CA LYS A 97 4.89 19.54 -12.78
C LYS A 97 6.12 18.75 -12.36
N GLU A 98 7.30 19.35 -12.50
CA GLU A 98 8.59 18.72 -12.19
C GLU A 98 8.65 18.14 -10.76
N HIS A 99 7.98 18.77 -9.80
CA HIS A 99 7.94 18.33 -8.41
C HIS A 99 7.21 16.99 -8.20
N LEU A 100 6.41 16.51 -9.16
CA LEU A 100 5.83 15.17 -9.12
C LEU A 100 6.93 14.20 -9.55
N ASN A 101 7.42 13.38 -8.63
CA ASN A 101 8.53 12.45 -8.85
C ASN A 101 8.09 10.98 -8.83
N THR A 102 6.87 10.68 -8.38
CA THR A 102 6.32 9.33 -8.35
C THR A 102 4.93 9.28 -8.98
N PHE A 103 4.71 8.35 -9.89
CA PHE A 103 3.44 8.14 -10.57
C PHE A 103 2.86 6.79 -10.16
N VAL A 104 1.60 6.79 -9.72
CA VAL A 104 0.90 5.57 -9.33
C VAL A 104 -0.14 5.27 -10.40
N ILE A 105 0.02 4.13 -11.08
CA ILE A 105 -0.90 3.66 -12.10
C ILE A 105 -1.70 2.50 -11.52
N VAL A 106 -2.99 2.74 -11.29
CA VAL A 106 -3.90 1.73 -10.77
C VAL A 106 -4.61 1.06 -11.94
N SER A 107 -4.00 0.01 -12.48
CA SER A 107 -4.53 -0.85 -13.55
C SER A 107 -3.81 -2.21 -13.55
N GLY A 108 -4.43 -3.20 -14.19
CA GLY A 108 -3.82 -4.49 -14.49
C GLY A 108 -3.37 -4.64 -15.95
N ASP A 109 -3.67 -3.66 -16.81
CA ASP A 109 -3.53 -3.76 -18.26
C ASP A 109 -2.09 -3.51 -18.74
N SER A 110 -1.55 -4.43 -19.53
CA SER A 110 -0.24 -4.27 -20.17
C SER A 110 -0.17 -3.12 -21.17
N ASP A 111 -1.30 -2.60 -21.67
CA ASP A 111 -1.33 -1.45 -22.57
C ASP A 111 -0.75 -0.18 -21.93
N PHE A 112 -0.60 -0.12 -20.60
CA PHE A 112 0.11 0.95 -19.90
C PHE A 112 1.64 0.79 -19.88
N SER A 113 2.20 -0.33 -20.31
CA SER A 113 3.66 -0.54 -20.30
C SER A 113 4.45 0.56 -21.03
N PRO A 114 4.02 1.07 -22.21
CA PRO A 114 4.67 2.20 -22.86
C PRO A 114 4.64 3.49 -22.04
N LEU A 115 3.54 3.75 -21.31
CA LEU A 115 3.43 4.89 -20.39
C LEU A 115 4.45 4.75 -19.25
N VAL A 116 4.53 3.57 -18.64
CA VAL A 116 5.50 3.27 -17.58
C VAL A 116 6.92 3.53 -18.06
N SER A 117 7.31 2.97 -19.21
CA SER A 117 8.62 3.20 -19.80
C SER A 117 8.89 4.68 -20.03
N LYS A 118 7.91 5.44 -20.55
CA LYS A 118 8.08 6.86 -20.81
C LYS A 118 8.21 7.69 -19.54
N LEU A 119 7.47 7.36 -18.48
CA LEU A 119 7.60 8.01 -17.17
C LEU A 119 9.00 7.76 -16.60
N ARG A 120 9.50 6.53 -16.68
CA ARG A 120 10.86 6.16 -16.23
C ARG A 120 11.95 6.86 -17.04
N GLU A 121 11.81 6.95 -18.36
CA GLU A 121 12.69 7.76 -19.22
C GLU A 121 12.74 9.24 -18.78
N ASN A 122 11.66 9.76 -18.18
CA ASN A 122 11.57 11.11 -17.62
C ASN A 122 11.97 11.18 -16.13
N ASN A 123 12.73 10.19 -15.65
CA ASN A 123 13.23 10.09 -14.28
C ASN A 123 12.11 10.16 -13.22
N LYS A 124 10.95 9.57 -13.54
CA LYS A 124 9.84 9.38 -12.60
C LYS A 124 9.83 7.94 -12.11
N GLU A 125 9.65 7.76 -10.82
CA GLU A 125 9.39 6.45 -10.24
C GLU A 125 7.94 6.03 -10.54
N VAL A 126 7.72 4.77 -10.90
CA VAL A 126 6.38 4.26 -11.21
C VAL A 126 5.99 3.13 -10.27
N ILE A 127 4.86 3.33 -9.58
CA ILE A 127 4.22 2.33 -8.72
C ILE A 127 2.98 1.80 -9.46
N GLY A 128 2.98 0.52 -9.81
CA GLY A 128 1.80 -0.17 -10.31
C GLY A 128 0.91 -0.65 -9.17
N LEU A 129 -0.41 -0.62 -9.37
CA LEU A 129 -1.36 -1.23 -8.43
C LEU A 129 -2.47 -1.94 -9.21
N GLY A 130 -2.69 -3.22 -8.93
CA GLY A 130 -3.68 -4.01 -9.65
C GLY A 130 -4.20 -5.21 -8.88
N VAL A 131 -5.27 -5.82 -9.39
CA VAL A 131 -5.84 -7.06 -8.85
C VAL A 131 -5.00 -8.23 -9.35
N LYS A 132 -4.56 -9.11 -8.45
CA LYS A 132 -3.58 -10.17 -8.73
C LYS A 132 -3.96 -11.11 -9.87
N ASN A 133 -5.24 -11.41 -10.02
CA ASN A 133 -5.74 -12.30 -11.08
C ASN A 133 -6.04 -11.58 -12.41
N SER A 134 -5.86 -10.26 -12.46
CA SER A 134 -6.21 -9.42 -13.61
C SER A 134 -5.06 -8.52 -14.06
N VAL A 135 -3.85 -8.76 -13.55
CA VAL A 135 -2.64 -8.02 -13.90
C VAL A 135 -1.75 -8.83 -14.84
N SER A 136 -1.21 -8.16 -15.86
CA SER A 136 -0.19 -8.72 -16.74
C SER A 136 1.21 -8.67 -16.10
N GLU A 137 1.97 -9.77 -16.17
CA GLU A 137 3.37 -9.82 -15.75
C GLU A 137 4.22 -8.75 -16.44
N LEU A 138 3.92 -8.43 -17.70
CA LEU A 138 4.60 -7.38 -18.45
C LEU A 138 4.45 -6.01 -17.77
N LEU A 139 3.27 -5.68 -17.24
CA LEU A 139 3.07 -4.41 -16.53
C LEU A 139 3.84 -4.42 -15.21
N VAL A 140 3.81 -5.54 -14.48
CA VAL A 140 4.50 -5.71 -13.19
C VAL A 140 6.00 -5.47 -13.36
N ASP A 141 6.61 -6.13 -14.35
CA ASP A 141 8.06 -6.07 -14.59
C ASP A 141 8.53 -4.68 -15.06
N ASN A 142 7.65 -3.90 -15.70
CA ASN A 142 7.99 -2.55 -16.14
C ASN A 142 7.95 -1.50 -15.02
N CYS A 143 7.19 -1.75 -13.94
CA CYS A 143 7.08 -0.83 -12.80
C CYS A 143 8.32 -0.90 -11.90
N ASP A 144 8.62 0.18 -11.17
CA ASP A 144 9.69 0.16 -10.15
C ASP A 144 9.22 -0.53 -8.85
N GLU A 145 7.93 -0.41 -8.54
CA GLU A 145 7.25 -1.19 -7.49
C GLU A 145 5.86 -1.61 -7.99
N PHE A 146 5.39 -2.79 -7.59
CA PHE A 146 4.02 -3.23 -7.86
C PHE A 146 3.31 -3.66 -6.57
N ILE A 147 2.08 -3.17 -6.38
CA ILE A 147 1.23 -3.42 -5.20
C ILE A 147 -0.01 -4.20 -5.65
N TYR A 148 -0.20 -5.40 -5.08
CA TYR A 148 -1.42 -6.16 -5.34
C TYR A 148 -2.55 -5.70 -4.43
N TYR A 149 -3.73 -5.44 -5.01
CA TYR A 149 -4.91 -4.98 -4.27
C TYR A 149 -5.33 -5.97 -3.17
N GLU A 150 -5.18 -7.27 -3.40
CA GLU A 150 -5.45 -8.30 -2.39
C GLU A 150 -4.56 -8.22 -1.15
N ASP A 151 -3.34 -7.70 -1.29
CA ASP A 151 -2.42 -7.48 -0.17
C ASP A 151 -2.83 -6.28 0.68
N LEU A 152 -3.73 -5.42 0.18
CA LEU A 152 -4.32 -4.30 0.92
C LEU A 152 -5.55 -4.74 1.72
N ILE A 153 -6.37 -5.61 1.12
CA ILE A 153 -7.57 -6.19 1.77
C ILE A 153 -7.17 -7.18 2.85
N ARG A 154 -6.05 -7.86 2.66
CA ARG A 154 -5.40 -8.57 3.75
C ARG A 154 -4.90 -7.51 4.74
N SER A 155 -5.78 -7.11 5.66
CA SER A 155 -5.32 -6.76 7.00
C SER A 155 -4.25 -7.77 7.37
N PRO A 156 -3.12 -7.37 7.99
CA PRO A 156 -2.18 -8.35 8.51
C PRO A 156 -3.02 -9.38 9.24
N LYS A 157 -3.01 -10.63 8.76
CA LYS A 157 -3.87 -11.69 9.30
C LYS A 157 -3.77 -11.54 10.81
N LYS A 158 -4.87 -11.18 11.50
CA LYS A 158 -4.90 -11.25 12.96
C LYS A 158 -4.34 -12.62 13.28
N PRO A 159 -3.15 -12.71 13.90
CA PRO A 159 -2.62 -13.99 14.30
C PRO A 159 -3.76 -14.71 15.05
N PRO A 160 -4.02 -16.00 14.80
CA PRO A 160 -5.06 -16.74 15.53
C PRO A 160 -4.92 -16.57 17.05
N VAL A 161 -3.70 -16.27 17.51
CA VAL A 161 -3.32 -15.98 18.89
C VAL A 161 -3.83 -14.64 19.46
N LEU A 162 -4.35 -13.72 18.64
CA LEU A 162 -4.91 -12.44 19.10
C LEU A 162 -6.40 -12.50 19.46
N ALA A 163 -7.09 -13.61 19.15
CA ALA A 163 -8.51 -13.77 19.49
C ALA A 163 -8.71 -13.87 21.01
N GLY A 164 -9.51 -12.96 21.59
CA GLY A 164 -9.80 -12.90 23.03
C GLY A 164 -8.92 -11.94 23.84
N LEU A 165 -7.99 -11.21 23.21
CA LEU A 165 -7.22 -10.16 23.87
C LEU A 165 -7.99 -8.83 23.94
N PRO A 166 -7.70 -7.98 24.95
CA PRO A 166 -8.22 -6.61 24.98
C PRO A 166 -7.87 -5.84 23.70
N GLU A 167 -8.78 -4.98 23.24
CA GLU A 167 -8.65 -4.22 21.99
C GLU A 167 -7.31 -3.49 21.86
N LYS A 168 -6.88 -2.82 22.94
CA LYS A 168 -5.56 -2.14 22.99
C LYS A 168 -4.37 -3.08 22.80
N LYS A 169 -4.45 -4.33 23.28
CA LYS A 169 -3.38 -5.32 23.09
C LYS A 169 -3.34 -5.82 21.65
N VAL A 170 -4.51 -6.05 21.05
CA VAL A 170 -4.62 -6.41 19.64
C VAL A 170 -3.99 -5.31 18.78
N GLU A 171 -4.36 -4.06 19.02
CA GLU A 171 -3.86 -2.90 18.30
C GLU A 171 -2.32 -2.78 18.35
N VAL A 172 -1.71 -2.96 19.52
CA VAL A 172 -0.25 -2.85 19.66
C VAL A 172 0.51 -4.05 19.08
N PHE A 173 -0.06 -5.25 19.16
CA PHE A 173 0.56 -6.45 18.60
C PHE A 173 0.45 -6.49 17.06
N GLU A 174 -0.63 -5.95 16.49
CA GLU A 174 -0.73 -5.71 15.05
C GLU A 174 0.36 -4.73 14.59
N LEU A 175 0.47 -3.57 15.25
CA LEU A 175 1.51 -2.58 14.93
C LEU A 175 2.94 -3.15 15.05
N LEU A 176 3.18 -3.99 16.08
CA LEU A 176 4.45 -4.69 16.27
C LEU A 176 4.72 -5.65 15.12
N SER A 177 3.74 -6.50 14.77
CA SER A 177 3.87 -7.50 13.72
C SER A 177 4.13 -6.86 12.36
N ASP A 178 3.37 -5.81 12.05
CA ASP A 178 3.51 -5.02 10.82
C ASP A 178 4.86 -4.36 10.70
N SER A 179 5.43 -3.91 11.82
CA SER A 179 6.75 -3.28 11.88
C SER A 179 7.86 -4.30 11.66
N ILE A 180 7.70 -5.51 12.18
CA ILE A 180 8.64 -6.62 11.97
C ILE A 180 8.59 -7.07 10.51
N GLN A 181 7.39 -7.29 9.94
CA GLN A 181 7.24 -7.68 8.54
C GLN A 181 7.86 -6.66 7.58
N ALA A 182 7.66 -5.36 7.84
CA ALA A 182 8.27 -4.31 7.04
C ALA A 182 9.81 -4.41 7.04
N LEU A 183 10.41 -4.66 8.21
CA LEU A 183 11.87 -4.80 8.33
C LEU A 183 12.39 -6.10 7.70
N MET A 184 11.61 -7.19 7.71
CA MET A 184 11.97 -8.44 7.04
C MET A 184 11.98 -8.29 5.51
N ARG A 185 11.03 -7.51 4.94
CA ARG A 185 11.03 -7.19 3.50
C ARG A 185 12.25 -6.38 3.07
N GLU A 186 12.87 -5.65 4.00
CA GLU A 186 14.13 -4.94 3.78
C GLU A 186 15.38 -5.85 3.87
N ASN A 187 15.22 -7.18 3.91
CA ASN A 187 16.31 -8.17 4.01
C ASN A 187 17.30 -7.93 5.17
N LYS A 188 16.83 -7.44 6.32
CA LYS A 188 17.69 -7.28 7.49
C LYS A 188 17.90 -8.61 8.20
N GLU A 189 19.16 -9.04 8.27
CA GLU A 189 19.57 -10.31 8.91
C GLU A 189 19.27 -10.35 10.41
N VAL A 190 19.28 -9.19 11.10
CA VAL A 190 19.08 -9.11 12.55
C VAL A 190 18.10 -7.99 12.89
N LEU A 191 17.01 -8.36 13.55
CA LEU A 191 15.97 -7.42 13.98
C LEU A 191 16.13 -7.05 15.45
N TRP A 192 16.82 -5.93 15.70
CA TRP A 192 16.98 -5.39 17.05
C TRP A 192 15.66 -4.79 17.56
N GLY A 193 15.33 -5.00 18.84
CA GLY A 193 14.12 -4.42 19.45
C GLY A 193 14.04 -2.89 19.30
N SER A 194 15.18 -2.20 19.39
CA SER A 194 15.25 -0.75 19.14
C SER A 194 14.86 -0.37 17.71
N MET A 195 15.28 -1.16 16.71
CA MET A 195 14.93 -0.95 15.31
C MET A 195 13.43 -1.17 15.08
N VAL A 196 12.85 -2.20 15.70
CA VAL A 196 11.41 -2.45 15.62
C VAL A 196 10.62 -1.30 16.26
N LYS A 197 11.04 -0.82 17.44
CA LYS A 197 10.42 0.35 18.08
C LYS A 197 10.45 1.58 17.18
N GLN A 198 11.57 1.86 16.52
CA GLN A 198 11.69 2.97 15.58
C GLN A 198 10.77 2.81 14.36
N THR A 199 10.59 1.60 13.86
CA THR A 199 9.62 1.32 12.79
C THR A 199 8.18 1.49 13.25
N MET A 200 7.84 1.07 14.48
CA MET A 200 6.51 1.30 15.06
C MET A 200 6.19 2.79 15.19
N ILE A 201 7.14 3.61 15.64
CA ILE A 201 6.98 5.06 15.73
C ILE A 201 6.82 5.68 14.33
N ARG A 202 7.55 5.19 13.32
CA ARG A 202 7.39 5.65 11.93
C ARG A 202 6.01 5.33 11.37
N LYS A 203 5.46 4.14 11.67
CA LYS A 203 4.11 3.74 11.26
C LYS A 203 3.00 4.45 12.04
N ARG A 204 3.23 4.70 13.33
CA ARG A 204 2.29 5.41 14.22
C ARG A 204 3.07 6.37 15.12
N PRO A 205 3.22 7.66 14.73
CA PRO A 205 3.99 8.64 15.50
C PRO A 205 3.48 8.87 16.93
N SER A 206 2.20 8.61 17.19
CA SER A 206 1.59 8.66 18.52
C SER A 206 1.87 7.43 19.40
N PHE A 207 2.62 6.44 18.89
CA PHE A 207 2.92 5.22 19.62
C PHE A 207 3.69 5.52 20.92
N ASN A 208 3.13 5.04 22.02
CA ASN A 208 3.74 5.09 23.34
C ASN A 208 3.37 3.81 24.10
N GLU A 209 4.37 3.07 24.58
CA GLU A 209 4.13 1.80 25.26
C GLU A 209 3.27 1.95 26.54
N GLY A 210 3.38 3.09 27.21
CA GLY A 210 2.59 3.43 28.39
C GLY A 210 1.10 3.55 28.10
N TYR A 211 0.71 4.03 26.91
CA TYR A 211 -0.70 4.08 26.48
C TYR A 211 -1.33 2.69 26.40
N TYR A 212 -0.52 1.68 26.08
CA TYR A 212 -0.91 0.27 25.99
C TYR A 212 -0.68 -0.51 27.30
N GLY A 213 -0.31 0.17 28.38
CA GLY A 213 -0.15 -0.43 29.71
C GLY A 213 1.23 -1.04 29.99
N TYR A 214 2.23 -0.79 29.15
CA TYR A 214 3.59 -1.29 29.35
C TYR A 214 4.51 -0.20 29.88
N SER A 215 5.24 -0.48 30.95
CA SER A 215 6.20 0.48 31.52
C SER A 215 7.48 0.64 30.68
N THR A 216 7.80 -0.34 29.83
CA THR A 216 8.96 -0.31 28.92
C THR A 216 8.64 -1.10 27.65
N PHE A 217 9.34 -0.79 26.55
CA PHE A 217 9.25 -1.57 25.30
C PHE A 217 9.65 -3.03 25.47
N SER A 218 10.63 -3.29 26.32
CA SER A 218 11.02 -4.66 26.70
C SER A 218 9.85 -5.47 27.24
N LYS A 219 8.98 -4.87 28.07
CA LYS A 219 7.78 -5.55 28.59
C LYS A 219 6.75 -5.83 27.51
N LEU A 220 6.60 -4.92 26.53
CA LEU A 220 5.74 -5.15 25.38
C LEU A 220 6.24 -6.35 24.56
N LEU A 221 7.56 -6.43 24.30
CA LEU A 221 8.16 -7.55 23.59
C LEU A 221 8.00 -8.88 24.36
N GLU A 222 8.25 -8.87 25.67
CA GLU A 222 8.05 -10.06 26.52
C GLU A 222 6.59 -10.54 26.53
N ASP A 223 5.63 -9.62 26.54
CA ASP A 223 4.20 -9.95 26.47
C ASP A 223 3.81 -10.49 25.08
N ALA A 224 4.40 -9.96 24.01
CA ALA A 224 4.24 -10.48 22.66
C ALA A 224 4.76 -11.93 22.52
N VAL A 225 5.84 -12.30 23.23
CA VAL A 225 6.31 -13.70 23.30
C VAL A 225 5.31 -14.58 24.05
N LYS A 226 4.76 -14.12 25.19
CA LYS A 226 3.75 -14.88 25.94
C LYS A 226 2.50 -15.19 25.12
N HIS A 227 2.17 -14.31 24.18
CA HIS A 227 1.07 -14.46 23.25
C HIS A 227 1.49 -15.08 21.91
N ASN A 228 2.64 -15.77 21.84
CA ASN A 228 3.18 -16.43 20.64
C ASN A 228 3.08 -15.57 19.37
N ILE A 229 3.41 -14.29 19.48
CA ILE A 229 3.45 -13.37 18.33
C ILE A 229 4.85 -13.37 17.71
N ILE A 230 5.88 -13.40 18.56
CA ILE A 230 7.29 -13.32 18.17
C ILE A 230 8.14 -14.25 19.03
N GLU A 231 9.32 -14.59 18.51
CA GLU A 231 10.40 -15.19 19.30
C GLU A 231 11.48 -14.15 19.58
N LEU A 232 11.99 -14.17 20.81
CA LEU A 232 13.05 -13.26 21.26
C LEU A 232 14.26 -14.04 21.73
N ARG A 233 15.44 -13.54 21.35
CA ARG A 233 16.72 -13.90 21.95
C ARG A 233 17.33 -12.68 22.62
N ARG A 234 18.01 -12.88 23.75
CA ARG A 234 18.88 -11.85 24.32
C ARG A 234 20.29 -12.01 23.76
N ASP A 235 20.87 -10.89 23.32
CA ASP A 235 22.27 -10.85 22.96
C ASP A 235 23.14 -10.99 24.23
N PRO A 236 24.02 -12.02 24.32
CA PRO A 236 24.79 -12.28 25.53
C PRO A 236 25.85 -11.21 25.84
N LYS A 237 26.18 -10.33 24.89
CA LYS A 237 27.16 -9.24 25.08
C LYS A 237 26.52 -7.93 25.56
N SER A 238 25.38 -7.55 24.99
CA SER A 238 24.72 -6.26 25.24
C SER A 238 23.46 -6.36 26.09
N GLY A 239 22.90 -7.56 26.29
CA GLY A 239 21.62 -7.78 26.99
C GLY A 239 20.40 -7.30 26.20
N THR A 240 20.58 -6.83 24.97
CA THR A 240 19.51 -6.28 24.11
C THR A 240 18.68 -7.41 23.50
N TYR A 241 17.38 -7.15 23.29
CA TYR A 241 16.48 -8.07 22.62
C TYR A 241 16.69 -8.07 21.10
N ILE A 242 16.82 -9.28 20.54
CA ILE A 242 16.82 -9.58 19.11
C ILE A 242 15.56 -10.40 18.82
N ILE A 243 14.80 -10.00 17.82
CA ILE A 243 13.65 -10.74 17.32
C ILE A 243 14.16 -11.72 16.26
N THR A 244 13.97 -13.02 16.50
CA THR A 244 14.55 -14.09 15.66
C THR A 244 13.61 -14.58 14.58
N SER A 245 12.30 -14.56 14.85
CA SER A 245 11.26 -15.10 13.96
C SER A 245 9.87 -14.69 14.45
N PHE A 246 8.87 -14.79 13.57
CA PHE A 246 7.49 -14.93 14.02
C PHE A 246 7.30 -16.32 14.60
N ALA A 247 6.55 -16.46 15.69
CA ALA A 247 6.24 -17.79 16.21
C ALA A 247 5.44 -18.56 15.15
N GLU A 248 5.88 -19.77 14.79
CA GLU A 248 5.14 -20.63 13.88
C GLU A 248 3.79 -21.00 14.53
N GLY A 249 2.70 -20.50 13.97
CA GLY A 249 1.36 -20.90 14.39
C GLY A 249 1.11 -22.36 14.03
N THR A 250 0.93 -23.21 15.03
CA THR A 250 0.26 -24.51 14.88
C THR A 250 -1.24 -24.35 14.63
#